data_AF-A0AAP0K9Q4-F1
#
_entry.id   AF-A0AAP0K9Q4-F1
#
_cell.length_a   1.000
_cell.length_b   1.000
_cell.length_c   1.000
_cell.angle_alpha   90.00
_cell.angle_beta   90.00
_cell.angle_gamma   90.00
#
_symmetry.space_group_name_H-M   'P 1'
#
loop_
_entity.id
_entity.type
_entity.pdbx_description
1 polymer ?
#
loop_
_entity_poly.entity_id
_entity_poly.type
_entity_poly.pdbx_seq_one_letter_code
_entity_poly.pdbx_strand_id
1 'polypeptide(L)'
;MILLVAVVLDPRYKLKFLKYCYGTLYPNEQVVEMIRKVREALDHLYMEYESFSNNYMYLWFSETRSLSSVHEEAEDSLFGNVRAKRAVVGFQRFLEEEANTTNKSEIDIYLDEGCEKQNGDFDILGWWKNNVSKYKTLSMMARDVRPFQLSLVA
;
A
#
# COMPACT_ATOMS: atom_id res chain seq x y z
N MET A 1 -6.20 7.64 -16.81
CA MET A 1 -5.67 7.96 -15.47
C MET A 1 -4.81 6.85 -14.88
N ILE A 2 -5.21 5.57 -14.98
CA ILE A 2 -4.47 4.44 -14.39
C ILE A 2 -2.99 4.36 -14.82
N LEU A 3 -2.68 4.73 -16.07
CA LEU A 3 -1.29 4.77 -16.57
C LEU A 3 -0.42 5.81 -15.84
N LEU A 4 -0.99 6.97 -15.50
CA LEU A 4 -0.26 8.01 -14.76
C LEU A 4 -0.04 7.57 -13.31
N VAL A 5 -1.03 6.91 -12.70
CA VAL A 5 -0.90 6.27 -11.40
C VAL A 5 0.20 5.21 -11.42
N ALA A 6 0.27 4.38 -12.47
CA ALA A 6 1.34 3.40 -12.65
C ALA A 6 2.74 4.05 -12.70
N VAL A 7 2.87 5.20 -13.39
CA VAL A 7 4.12 5.97 -13.41
C VAL A 7 4.47 6.51 -12.01
N VAL A 8 3.48 6.96 -11.24
CA VAL A 8 3.72 7.44 -9.88
C VAL A 8 4.12 6.30 -8.93
N LEU A 9 3.55 5.11 -9.12
CA LEU A 9 3.91 3.87 -8.41
C LEU A 9 5.26 3.28 -8.86
N ASP A 10 5.97 3.89 -9.81
CA ASP A 10 7.36 3.55 -10.08
C ASP A 10 8.26 4.39 -9.15
N PRO A 11 9.05 3.75 -8.25
CA PRO A 11 9.91 4.43 -7.30
C PRO A 11 10.93 5.39 -7.94
N ARG A 12 11.24 5.20 -9.23
CA ARG A 12 12.19 6.03 -9.99
C ARG A 12 11.57 7.33 -10.52
N TYR A 13 10.24 7.39 -10.64
CA TYR A 13 9.56 8.51 -11.30
C TYR A 13 8.74 9.34 -10.32
N LYS A 14 7.78 8.71 -9.61
CA LYS A 14 6.84 9.38 -8.69
C LYS A 14 6.15 10.60 -9.33
N LEU A 15 5.51 11.46 -8.53
CA LEU A 15 4.90 12.71 -9.02
C LEU A 15 5.94 13.70 -9.58
N LYS A 16 7.21 13.59 -9.17
CA LYS A 16 8.30 14.48 -9.60
C LYS A 16 8.53 14.37 -11.11
N PHE A 17 8.51 13.15 -11.66
CA PHE A 17 8.65 12.94 -13.10
C PHE A 17 7.49 13.54 -13.89
N LEU A 18 6.24 13.34 -13.46
CA LEU A 18 5.09 13.93 -14.14
C LEU A 18 5.13 15.46 -14.10
N LYS A 19 5.55 16.05 -12.97
CA LYS A 19 5.70 17.50 -12.85
C LYS A 19 6.75 18.02 -13.82
N TYR A 20 7.86 17.31 -13.98
CA TYR A 20 8.88 17.61 -14.98
C TYR A 20 8.31 17.53 -16.40
N CYS A 21 7.68 16.42 -16.78
CA CYS A 21 7.10 16.24 -18.12
C CYS A 21 6.06 17.30 -18.44
N TYR A 22 5.09 17.54 -17.57
CA TYR A 22 4.07 18.56 -17.81
C TYR A 22 4.65 19.97 -17.83
N GLY A 23 5.66 20.26 -17.00
CA GLY A 23 6.36 21.55 -17.00
C GLY A 23 7.07 21.86 -18.33
N THR A 24 7.42 20.86 -19.12
CA THR A 24 7.97 21.06 -20.47
C THR A 24 6.92 21.36 -21.54
N LEU A 25 5.65 21.06 -21.27
CA LEU A 25 4.57 21.07 -22.26
C LEU A 25 3.49 22.14 -21.99
N TYR A 26 3.30 22.53 -20.72
CA TYR A 26 2.17 23.36 -20.30
C TYR A 26 2.60 24.49 -19.35
N PRO A 27 1.82 25.59 -19.28
CA PRO A 27 1.98 26.63 -18.26
C PRO A 27 1.80 26.11 -16.84
N ASN A 28 2.48 26.74 -15.88
CA ASN A 28 2.54 26.30 -14.49
C ASN A 28 1.17 26.10 -13.83
N GLU A 29 0.16 26.94 -14.10
CA GLU A 29 -1.17 26.77 -13.49
C GLU A 29 -1.81 25.44 -13.89
N GLN A 30 -1.69 25.07 -15.18
CA GLN A 30 -2.24 23.81 -15.69
C GLN A 30 -1.46 22.61 -15.16
N VAL A 31 -0.14 22.74 -15.00
CA VAL A 31 0.70 21.68 -14.43
C VAL A 31 0.28 21.34 -13.01
N VAL A 32 0.07 22.36 -12.16
CA VAL A 32 -0.37 22.17 -10.77
C VAL A 32 -1.70 21.41 -10.73
N GLU A 33 -2.65 21.81 -11.56
CA GLU A 33 -3.97 21.19 -11.63
C GLU A 33 -3.93 19.74 -12.14
N MET A 34 -3.12 19.44 -13.17
CA MET A 34 -2.95 18.08 -13.68
C MET A 34 -2.28 17.17 -12.63
N ILE A 35 -1.27 17.66 -11.91
CA ILE A 35 -0.61 16.90 -10.84
C ILE A 35 -1.58 16.65 -9.68
N ARG A 36 -2.41 17.64 -9.32
CA ARG A 36 -3.45 17.48 -8.31
C ARG A 36 -4.41 16.34 -8.68
N LYS A 37 -4.92 16.32 -9.93
CA LYS A 37 -5.80 15.26 -10.42
C LYS A 37 -5.18 13.86 -10.35
N VAL A 38 -3.89 13.74 -10.67
CA VAL A 38 -3.17 12.46 -10.58
C VAL A 38 -3.02 12.02 -9.12
N ARG A 39 -2.68 12.96 -8.23
CA ARG A 39 -2.61 12.68 -6.79
C ARG A 39 -3.97 12.23 -6.24
N GLU A 40 -5.04 12.93 -6.57
CA GLU A 40 -6.39 12.54 -6.14
C GLU A 40 -6.77 11.14 -6.64
N ALA A 41 -6.48 10.83 -7.91
CA ALA A 41 -6.73 9.49 -8.44
C ALA A 41 -5.92 8.40 -7.70
N LEU A 42 -4.68 8.70 -7.33
CA LEU A 42 -3.83 7.81 -6.54
C LEU A 42 -4.38 7.63 -5.11
N ASP A 43 -4.78 8.71 -4.45
CA ASP A 43 -5.32 8.70 -3.09
C ASP A 43 -6.66 7.92 -3.03
N HIS A 44 -7.55 8.14 -4.01
CA HIS A 44 -8.80 7.39 -4.12
C HIS A 44 -8.56 5.88 -4.29
N LEU A 45 -7.63 5.49 -5.17
CA LEU A 45 -7.28 4.08 -5.37
C LEU A 45 -6.64 3.49 -4.10
N TYR A 46 -5.81 4.26 -3.42
CA TYR A 46 -5.20 3.84 -2.16
C TYR A 46 -6.26 3.55 -1.09
N MET A 47 -7.22 4.46 -0.89
CA MET A 47 -8.32 4.28 0.06
C MET A 47 -9.15 3.04 -0.25
N GLU A 48 -9.39 2.77 -1.54
CA GLU A 48 -10.10 1.57 -1.98
C GLU A 48 -9.33 0.31 -1.54
N TYR A 49 -8.02 0.24 -1.79
CA TYR A 49 -7.18 -0.90 -1.38
C TYR A 49 -7.08 -1.06 0.15
N GLU A 50 -6.97 0.03 0.91
CA GLU A 50 -7.02 -0.04 2.38
C GLU A 50 -8.35 -0.59 2.88
N SER A 51 -9.46 -0.12 2.30
CA SER A 51 -10.80 -0.59 2.68
C SER A 51 -10.99 -2.08 2.40
N PHE A 52 -10.49 -2.58 1.27
CA PHE A 52 -10.51 -4.00 0.92
C PHE A 52 -9.65 -4.84 1.88
N SER A 53 -8.44 -4.38 2.19
CA SER A 53 -7.54 -5.06 3.14
C SER A 53 -8.18 -5.19 4.53
N ASN A 54 -8.79 -4.12 5.03
CA ASN A 54 -9.42 -4.11 6.34
C ASN A 54 -10.67 -5.00 6.39
N ASN A 55 -11.45 -5.04 5.31
CA ASN A 55 -12.64 -5.88 5.22
C ASN A 55 -12.28 -7.37 5.16
N TYR A 56 -11.25 -7.74 4.39
CA TYR A 56 -10.74 -9.13 4.37
C TYR A 56 -10.21 -9.57 5.74
N MET A 57 -9.52 -8.70 6.46
CA MET A 57 -9.06 -9.00 7.82
C MET A 57 -10.24 -9.19 8.78
N TYR A 58 -11.27 -8.35 8.70
CA TYR A 58 -12.48 -8.50 9.51
C TYR A 58 -13.22 -9.82 9.22
N LEU A 59 -13.41 -10.16 7.94
CA LEU A 59 -14.06 -11.41 7.52
C LEU A 59 -13.29 -12.65 7.99
N TRP A 60 -11.97 -12.69 7.80
CA TRP A 60 -11.11 -13.77 8.28
C TRP A 60 -11.19 -13.96 9.82
N PHE A 61 -11.22 -12.87 10.58
CA PHE A 61 -11.41 -12.91 12.04
C PHE A 61 -12.81 -13.39 12.45
N SER A 62 -13.84 -13.12 11.63
CA SER A 62 -15.21 -13.58 11.88
C SER A 62 -15.40 -15.08 11.56
N GLU A 63 -14.70 -15.57 10.53
CA GLU A 63 -14.75 -16.96 10.08
C GLU A 63 -13.98 -17.89 11.03
N THR A 64 -12.84 -17.45 11.55
CA THR A 64 -12.10 -18.15 12.61
C THR A 64 -12.85 -18.20 13.95
N ARG A 65 -13.77 -17.27 14.23
CA ARG A 65 -14.70 -17.35 15.37
C ARG A 65 -15.84 -18.34 15.15
N SER A 66 -16.18 -18.64 13.90
CA SER A 66 -17.27 -19.58 13.56
C SER A 66 -16.77 -21.03 13.49
N LEU A 67 -15.46 -21.25 13.30
CA LEU A 67 -14.86 -22.59 13.29
C LEU A 67 -14.55 -23.15 14.70
N SER A 68 -14.77 -22.38 15.77
CA SER A 68 -14.44 -22.79 17.14
C SER A 68 -15.60 -23.41 17.94
N SER A 69 -16.68 -23.87 17.29
CA SER A 69 -17.89 -24.37 17.99
C SER A 69 -18.26 -25.83 17.73
N VAL A 70 -17.29 -26.74 17.54
CA VAL A 70 -17.58 -28.20 17.54
C VAL A 70 -16.58 -28.92 18.46
N HIS A 71 -17.03 -29.19 19.71
CA HIS A 71 -16.88 -30.39 20.57
C HIS A 71 -15.54 -31.19 20.55
N GLU A 72 -14.94 -31.73 21.61
CA GLU A 72 -14.91 -31.63 23.09
C GLU A 72 -13.68 -32.49 23.52
N GLU A 73 -13.11 -32.24 24.71
CA GLU A 73 -12.17 -33.11 25.47
C GLU A 73 -10.71 -33.30 24.96
N ALA A 74 -9.79 -32.43 25.42
CA ALA A 74 -8.44 -32.81 25.86
C ALA A 74 -7.79 -31.68 26.68
N GLU A 75 -7.09 -32.08 27.74
CA GLU A 75 -6.68 -31.31 28.90
C GLU A 75 -5.63 -30.20 28.65
N ASP A 76 -5.84 -29.09 29.36
CA ASP A 76 -4.85 -28.21 30.00
C ASP A 76 -3.52 -27.90 29.26
N SER A 77 -3.56 -26.97 28.29
CA SER A 77 -2.38 -26.17 27.87
C SER A 77 -2.68 -25.06 26.83
N LEU A 78 -3.93 -24.92 26.35
CA LEU A 78 -4.29 -23.96 25.30
C LEU A 78 -4.68 -22.55 25.78
N PHE A 79 -5.00 -22.37 27.07
CA PHE A 79 -5.40 -21.08 27.62
C PHE A 79 -4.28 -20.02 27.64
N GLY A 80 -3.02 -20.45 27.75
CA GLY A 80 -1.86 -19.57 27.64
C GLY A 80 -1.69 -18.97 26.24
N ASN A 81 -1.99 -19.75 25.20
CA ASN A 81 -1.79 -19.36 23.80
C ASN A 81 -2.79 -18.31 23.31
N VAL A 82 -4.04 -18.34 23.79
CA VAL A 82 -5.06 -17.34 23.40
C VAL A 82 -4.77 -15.99 24.04
N ARG A 83 -4.35 -15.97 25.31
CA ARG A 83 -4.01 -14.74 26.03
C ARG A 83 -2.73 -14.12 25.49
N ALA A 84 -1.72 -14.94 25.16
CA ALA A 84 -0.50 -14.51 24.48
C ALA A 84 -0.78 -13.96 23.07
N LYS A 85 -1.60 -14.64 22.25
CA LYS A 85 -2.01 -14.12 20.93
C LYS A 85 -2.77 -12.80 21.03
N ARG A 86 -3.67 -12.66 22.01
CA ARG A 86 -4.42 -11.41 22.23
C ARG A 86 -3.51 -10.27 22.71
N ALA A 87 -2.50 -10.58 23.53
CA ALA A 87 -1.48 -9.63 23.95
C ALA A 87 -0.59 -9.17 22.79
N VAL A 88 -0.18 -10.09 21.90
CA VAL A 88 0.58 -9.76 20.69
C VAL A 88 -0.24 -8.90 19.73
N VAL A 89 -1.52 -9.20 19.51
CA VAL A 89 -2.41 -8.37 18.69
C VAL A 89 -2.66 -7.00 19.34
N GLY A 90 -2.84 -6.96 20.67
CA GLY A 90 -3.01 -5.71 21.40
C GLY A 90 -1.75 -4.82 21.37
N PHE A 91 -0.57 -5.44 21.46
CA PHE A 91 0.71 -4.75 21.33
C PHE A 91 0.95 -4.27 19.90
N GLN A 92 0.59 -5.08 18.89
CA GLN A 92 0.63 -4.68 17.48
C GLN A 92 -0.27 -3.46 17.22
N ARG A 93 -1.49 -3.44 17.77
CA ARG A 93 -2.39 -2.28 17.68
C ARG A 93 -1.83 -1.05 18.41
N PHE A 94 -1.19 -1.25 19.57
CA PHE A 94 -0.52 -0.17 20.29
C PHE A 94 0.65 0.41 19.47
N LEU A 95 1.45 -0.43 18.81
CA LEU A 95 2.50 0.03 17.90
C LEU A 95 1.95 0.75 16.66
N GLU A 96 0.80 0.34 16.14
CA GLU A 96 0.10 1.03 15.05
C GLU A 96 -0.45 2.40 15.51
N GLU A 97 -0.98 2.49 16.73
CA GLU A 97 -1.41 3.73 17.36
C GLU A 97 -0.22 4.67 17.66
N GLU A 98 0.93 4.13 18.05
CA GLU A 98 2.17 4.88 18.28
C GLU A 98 2.83 5.32 16.97
N ALA A 99 2.84 4.49 15.92
CA ALA A 99 3.33 4.85 14.59
C ALA A 99 2.49 5.94 13.90
N ASN A 100 1.18 5.98 14.21
CA ASN A 100 0.29 7.07 13.79
C ASN A 100 0.62 8.43 14.42
N THR A 101 1.55 8.52 15.38
CA THR A 101 2.02 9.82 15.90
C THR A 101 2.77 10.65 14.87
N THR A 102 3.31 10.02 13.82
CA THR A 102 3.64 10.70 12.55
C THR A 102 2.41 10.63 11.65
N ASN A 103 1.56 11.66 11.66
CA ASN A 103 0.31 11.78 10.87
C ASN A 103 0.46 11.68 9.32
N LYS A 104 1.57 11.14 8.80
CA LYS A 104 1.78 10.95 7.37
C LYS A 104 1.31 9.55 6.96
N SER A 105 0.45 9.51 5.96
CA SER A 105 0.00 8.27 5.36
C SER A 105 1.14 7.57 4.59
N GLU A 106 1.00 6.26 4.33
CA GLU A 106 1.96 5.47 3.55
C GLU A 106 2.30 6.14 2.21
N ILE A 107 1.30 6.70 1.54
CA ILE A 107 1.42 7.42 0.27
C ILE A 107 2.24 8.70 0.40
N ASP A 108 2.09 9.44 1.49
CA ASP A 108 2.85 10.66 1.74
C ASP A 108 4.31 10.35 2.03
N ILE A 109 4.58 9.30 2.82
CA ILE A 109 5.94 8.82 3.08
C ILE A 109 6.62 8.43 1.75
N TYR A 110 5.94 7.66 0.91
CA TYR A 110 6.46 7.25 -0.39
C TYR A 110 6.75 8.45 -1.30
N LEU A 111 5.87 9.44 -1.37
CA LEU A 111 6.01 10.58 -2.27
C LEU A 111 7.03 11.63 -1.79
N ASP A 112 7.20 11.77 -0.48
CA ASP A 112 8.22 12.66 0.10
C ASP A 112 9.64 12.12 -0.11
N GLU A 113 9.79 10.80 -0.13
CA GLU A 113 11.09 10.17 -0.32
C GLU A 113 11.70 10.44 -1.70
N GLY A 114 13.03 10.32 -1.76
CA GLY A 114 13.81 10.42 -2.99
C GLY A 114 13.32 9.43 -4.05
N CYS A 115 13.56 9.76 -5.32
CA CYS A 115 13.36 8.80 -6.40
C CYS A 115 14.54 7.83 -6.44
N GLU A 116 14.26 6.57 -6.75
CA GLU A 116 15.30 5.56 -6.94
C GLU A 116 16.15 5.85 -8.17
N LYS A 117 17.41 5.40 -8.13
CA LYS A 117 18.33 5.60 -9.25
C LYS A 117 17.87 4.81 -10.47
N GLN A 118 17.96 5.44 -11.64
CA GLN A 118 17.72 4.79 -12.92
C GLN A 118 18.94 3.93 -13.29
N ASN A 119 19.04 2.76 -12.68
CA ASN A 119 20.02 1.74 -13.07
C ASN A 119 19.37 0.79 -14.10
N GLY A 120 20.14 0.32 -15.08
CA GLY A 120 19.63 -0.53 -16.17
C GLY A 120 18.94 -1.82 -15.69
N ASP A 121 19.37 -2.35 -14.55
CA ASP A 121 18.87 -3.61 -13.98
C ASP A 121 17.86 -3.40 -12.82
N PHE A 122 17.19 -2.25 -12.76
CA PHE A 122 16.24 -1.99 -11.68
C PHE A 122 15.00 -2.91 -11.78
N ASP A 123 14.94 -3.92 -10.91
CA ASP A 123 13.76 -4.75 -10.74
C ASP A 123 12.72 -4.07 -9.84
N ILE A 124 11.73 -3.45 -10.47
CA ILE A 124 10.61 -2.81 -9.79
C ILE A 124 9.77 -3.79 -8.94
N LEU A 125 9.60 -5.06 -9.33
CA LEU A 125 8.86 -6.01 -8.47
C LEU A 125 9.69 -6.41 -7.27
N GLY A 126 10.98 -6.67 -7.49
CA GLY A 126 11.93 -6.93 -6.42
C GLY A 126 11.96 -5.76 -5.43
N TRP A 127 11.96 -4.52 -5.91
CA TRP A 127 11.91 -3.34 -5.04
C TRP A 127 10.63 -3.31 -4.22
N TRP A 128 9.45 -3.46 -4.83
CA TRP A 128 8.18 -3.48 -4.09
C TRP A 128 8.14 -4.65 -3.10
N LYS A 129 8.59 -5.85 -3.49
CA LYS A 129 8.68 -7.04 -2.63
C LYS A 129 9.57 -6.80 -1.40
N ASN A 130 10.69 -6.11 -1.58
CA ASN A 130 11.63 -5.81 -0.49
C ASN A 130 11.14 -4.67 0.42
N ASN A 131 10.19 -3.85 -0.05
CA ASN A 131 9.65 -2.71 0.70
C ASN A 131 8.21 -2.91 1.18
N VAL A 132 7.63 -4.12 1.06
CA VAL A 132 6.25 -4.42 1.52
C VAL A 132 6.01 -4.06 2.97
N SER A 133 7.01 -4.27 3.84
CA SER A 133 6.88 -3.95 5.27
C SER A 133 6.69 -2.46 5.54
N LYS A 134 7.16 -1.61 4.63
CA LYS A 134 7.05 -0.15 4.71
C LYS A 134 5.88 0.38 3.89
N TYR A 135 5.61 -0.24 2.76
CA TYR A 135 4.59 0.18 1.81
C TYR A 135 3.63 -0.96 1.48
N LYS A 136 2.83 -1.38 2.45
CA LYS A 136 1.98 -2.56 2.32
C LYS A 136 0.91 -2.35 1.24
N THR A 137 0.17 -1.25 1.32
CA THR A 137 -0.96 -0.98 0.43
C THR A 137 -0.48 -0.61 -0.97
N LEU A 138 0.54 0.25 -1.09
CA LEU A 138 1.13 0.64 -2.37
C LEU A 138 1.80 -0.56 -3.07
N SER A 139 2.40 -1.50 -2.34
CA SER A 139 2.95 -2.73 -2.95
C SER A 139 1.86 -3.58 -3.61
N MET A 140 0.68 -3.68 -2.98
CA MET A 140 -0.46 -4.37 -3.58
C MET A 140 -0.96 -3.63 -4.82
N MET A 141 -1.15 -2.31 -4.72
CA MET A 141 -1.54 -1.47 -5.86
C MET A 141 -0.55 -1.59 -7.02
N ALA A 142 0.76 -1.49 -6.76
CA ALA A 142 1.80 -1.53 -7.78
C ALA A 142 1.85 -2.88 -8.51
N ARG A 143 1.62 -3.98 -7.79
CA ARG A 143 1.49 -5.32 -8.40
C ARG A 143 0.32 -5.39 -9.36
N ASP A 144 -0.82 -4.84 -8.99
CA ASP A 144 -2.09 -5.03 -9.69
C ASP A 144 -2.31 -3.99 -10.81
N VAL A 145 -1.68 -2.80 -10.71
CA VAL A 145 -1.71 -1.75 -11.74
C VAL A 145 -0.73 -2.01 -12.89
N ARG A 146 0.37 -2.74 -12.65
CA ARG A 146 1.43 -2.99 -13.64
C ARG A 146 1.03 -3.77 -14.91
N PRO A 147 0.13 -4.77 -14.88
CA PRO A 147 -0.27 -5.50 -16.08
C PRO A 147 -0.82 -4.62 -17.21
N PHE A 148 -1.38 -3.45 -16.88
CA PHE A 148 -1.91 -2.50 -17.86
C PHE A 148 -0.84 -1.78 -18.71
N GLN A 149 0.43 -1.79 -18.30
CA GLN A 149 1.51 -1.24 -19.13
C GLN A 149 2.02 -2.23 -20.19
N LEU A 150 1.76 -3.54 -20.02
CA LEU A 150 2.24 -4.57 -20.95
C LEU A 150 1.25 -4.87 -22.09
N SER A 151 -0.03 -4.53 -21.94
CA SER A 151 -1.07 -4.83 -22.95
C SER A 151 -1.23 -3.77 -24.04
N LEU A 152 -0.56 -2.61 -23.92
CA LEU A 152 -0.58 -1.56 -24.96
C LEU A 152 0.51 -1.73 -26.02
N VAL A 153 1.36 -2.75 -25.89
CA VAL A 153 2.48 -3.07 -26.81
C VAL A 153 2.37 -4.51 -27.35
N ALA A 154 1.23 -5.19 -27.15
CA ALA A 154 0.96 -6.54 -27.65
C ALA A 154 -0.10 -6.51 -28.76
#